data_AF-A0A7K0A6P8-F1
#
_entry.id   AF-A0A7K0A6P8-F1
#
_cell.length_a   1.000
_cell.length_b   1.000
_cell.length_c   1.000
_cell.angle_alpha   90.00
_cell.angle_beta   90.00
_cell.angle_gamma   90.00
#
_symmetry.space_group_name_H-M   'P 1'
#
loop_
_entity.id
_entity.type
_entity.pdbx_description
1 polymer ?
#
loop_
_entity_poly.entity_id
_entity_poly.type
_entity_poly.pdbx_seq_one_letter_code
_entity_poly.pdbx_strand_id
1 'polypeptide(L)'
;MKALSLAGSFVEPPPPHEAAMYVRDVMTPDPVVAWPSTSVLYARRLMERHGIRHLPVVADAGAVGMVSARDIVMTDQQLAASLAELQSDLVTGRRTR
;
A
#
# COMPACT_ATOMS: atom_id res chain seq x y z
N MET A 1 42.11 -10.04 5.85
CA MET A 1 40.80 -10.48 5.31
C MET A 1 39.71 -9.73 6.08
N LYS A 2 39.11 -8.70 5.44
CA LYS A 2 38.05 -7.87 6.04
C LYS A 2 36.73 -8.63 5.95
N ALA A 3 36.13 -8.96 7.09
CA ALA A 3 34.72 -9.33 7.15
C ALA A 3 33.90 -8.02 7.11
N LEU A 4 33.32 -7.72 5.96
CA LEU A 4 32.13 -6.87 5.89
C LEU A 4 30.99 -7.66 6.54
N SER A 5 30.31 -7.08 7.53
CA SER A 5 28.94 -7.48 7.84
C SER A 5 28.14 -6.24 8.20
N LEU A 6 27.20 -5.95 7.29
CA LEU A 6 26.14 -4.96 7.40
C LEU A 6 25.15 -5.44 8.47
N ALA A 7 25.39 -5.10 9.73
CA ALA A 7 24.37 -5.22 10.76
C ALA A 7 23.67 -3.86 10.88
N GLY A 8 22.40 -3.83 10.50
CA GLY A 8 21.52 -2.68 10.67
C GLY A 8 21.63 -2.11 12.08
N SER A 9 21.58 -0.78 12.16
CA SER A 9 21.67 0.04 13.37
C SER A 9 21.09 -0.65 14.60
N PHE A 10 21.98 -1.13 15.46
CA PHE A 10 21.65 -1.69 16.76
C PHE A 10 21.13 -0.53 17.63
N VAL A 11 19.82 -0.46 17.83
CA VAL A 11 19.23 0.49 18.79
C VAL A 11 19.53 -0.04 20.19
N GLU A 12 20.32 0.70 20.96
CA GLU A 12 20.60 0.35 22.36
C GLU A 12 19.28 0.28 23.16
N PRO A 13 19.14 -0.71 24.06
CA PRO A 13 17.93 -0.84 24.86
C PRO A 13 17.77 0.37 25.79
N PRO A 14 16.61 1.05 25.81
CA PRO A 14 16.35 2.15 26.74
C PRO A 14 16.47 1.71 28.21
N PRO A 15 16.78 2.67 29.11
CA PRO A 15 17.08 2.41 30.51
C PRO A 15 15.89 1.79 31.28
N PRO A 16 16.17 1.08 32.40
CA PRO A 16 15.25 0.13 33.05
C PRO A 16 13.96 0.70 33.68
N HIS A 17 13.72 2.01 33.58
CA HIS A 17 12.45 2.64 33.99
C HIS A 17 11.50 2.90 32.82
N GLU A 18 11.92 2.59 31.59
CA GLU A 18 11.15 2.70 30.36
C GLU A 18 11.34 1.37 29.62
N ALA A 19 10.41 0.43 29.77
CA ALA A 19 10.54 -0.87 29.12
C ALA A 19 10.69 -0.66 27.60
N ALA A 20 11.83 -1.09 27.06
CA ALA A 20 12.14 -1.06 25.64
C ALA A 20 11.06 -1.78 24.83
N MET A 21 10.09 -1.05 24.29
CA MET A 21 9.13 -1.60 23.34
C MET A 21 9.70 -1.46 21.94
N TYR A 22 10.06 -2.57 21.33
CA TYR A 22 10.49 -2.60 19.94
C TYR A 22 9.26 -2.65 19.02
N VAL A 23 9.39 -2.13 17.80
CA VAL A 23 8.31 -2.21 16.78
C VAL A 23 7.87 -3.65 16.54
N ARG A 24 8.82 -4.59 16.56
CA ARG A 24 8.55 -6.03 16.41
C ARG A 24 7.62 -6.60 17.50
N ASP A 25 7.54 -5.95 18.65
CA ASP A 25 6.74 -6.40 19.78
C ASP A 25 5.25 -6.00 19.63
N VAL A 26 4.95 -5.05 18.74
CA VAL A 26 3.58 -4.54 18.50
C VAL A 26 3.08 -4.70 17.07
N MET A 27 3.97 -4.97 16.12
CA MET A 27 3.58 -5.14 14.71
C MET A 27 2.77 -6.42 14.51
N THR A 28 1.89 -6.40 13.52
CA THR A 28 1.25 -7.63 13.03
C THR A 28 2.29 -8.49 12.31
N PRO A 29 2.60 -9.72 12.79
CA PRO A 29 3.45 -10.63 12.07
C PRO A 29 2.77 -11.11 10.78
N ASP A 30 3.55 -11.31 9.72
CA ASP A 30 3.08 -11.81 8.42
C ASP A 30 1.80 -11.10 7.91
N PRO A 31 1.87 -9.78 7.68
CA PRO A 31 0.69 -9.01 7.28
C PRO A 31 0.15 -9.50 5.92
N VAL A 32 -1.13 -9.25 5.68
CA VAL A 32 -1.71 -9.43 4.34
C VAL A 32 -1.07 -8.43 3.39
N VAL A 33 -0.52 -8.93 2.28
CA VAL A 33 0.19 -8.13 1.28
C VAL A 33 -0.50 -8.20 -0.08
N ALA A 34 -0.25 -7.20 -0.92
CA ALA A 34 -0.59 -7.20 -2.34
C ALA A 34 0.66 -7.29 -3.20
N TRP A 35 0.52 -7.81 -4.42
CA TRP A 35 1.55 -7.76 -5.46
C TRP A 35 1.30 -6.59 -6.41
N PRO A 36 2.32 -6.08 -7.14
CA PRO A 36 2.11 -5.04 -8.15
C PRO A 36 1.07 -5.40 -9.23
N SER A 37 0.88 -6.69 -9.49
CA SER A 37 -0.12 -7.23 -10.40
C SER A 37 -1.51 -7.39 -9.78
N THR A 38 -1.66 -7.15 -8.47
CA THR A 38 -2.94 -7.26 -7.76
C THR A 38 -3.88 -6.17 -8.25
N SER A 39 -5.06 -6.57 -8.73
CA SER A 39 -6.06 -5.60 -9.15
C SER A 39 -6.59 -4.80 -7.97
N VAL A 40 -6.94 -3.54 -8.23
CA VAL A 40 -7.52 -2.62 -7.23
C VAL A 40 -8.77 -3.23 -6.57
N LEU A 41 -9.62 -3.89 -7.36
CA LEU A 41 -10.81 -4.56 -6.85
C LEU A 41 -10.47 -5.71 -5.88
N TYR A 42 -9.42 -6.49 -6.19
CA TYR A 42 -9.00 -7.56 -5.30
C TYR A 42 -8.34 -7.01 -4.03
N ALA A 43 -7.54 -5.95 -4.14
CA ALA A 43 -6.98 -5.23 -2.99
C ALA A 43 -8.10 -4.72 -2.05
N ARG A 44 -9.17 -4.14 -2.61
CA ARG A 44 -10.36 -3.73 -1.84
C ARG A 44 -11.01 -4.91 -1.12
N ARG A 45 -11.20 -6.03 -1.81
CA ARG A 45 -11.77 -7.25 -1.20
C ARG A 45 -10.89 -7.81 -0.07
N LEU A 46 -9.57 -7.73 -0.21
CA LEU A 46 -8.64 -8.12 0.87
C LEU A 46 -8.81 -7.19 2.08
N MET A 47 -8.87 -5.88 1.86
CA MET A 47 -9.13 -4.90 2.92
C MET A 47 -10.44 -5.19 3.67
N GLU A 48 -11.55 -5.38 2.94
CA GLU A 48 -12.86 -5.70 3.51
C GLU A 48 -12.86 -7.03 4.28
N ARG A 49 -12.27 -8.09 3.70
CA ARG A 49 -12.21 -9.43 4.30
C ARG A 49 -11.42 -9.46 5.60
N HIS A 50 -10.31 -8.73 5.65
CA HIS A 50 -9.40 -8.74 6.79
C HIS A 50 -9.64 -7.59 7.78
N GLY A 51 -10.60 -6.70 7.49
CA GLY A 51 -10.90 -5.54 8.35
C GLY A 51 -9.76 -4.52 8.42
N ILE A 52 -8.92 -4.45 7.39
CA ILE A 52 -7.74 -3.57 7.32
C ILE A 52 -7.95 -2.48 6.27
N ARG A 53 -7.26 -1.34 6.43
CA ARG A 53 -7.38 -0.20 5.51
C ARG A 53 -6.13 0.07 4.68
N HIS A 54 -5.06 -0.68 4.91
CA HIS A 54 -3.77 -0.53 4.24
C HIS A 54 -3.23 -1.89 3.87
N LEU A 55 -2.66 -1.98 2.67
CA LEU A 55 -1.97 -3.15 2.16
C LEU A 55 -0.56 -2.75 1.75
N PRO A 56 0.48 -3.34 2.36
CA PRO A 56 1.82 -3.28 1.82
C PRO A 56 1.84 -3.95 0.44
N VAL A 57 2.53 -3.33 -0.52
CA VAL A 57 2.79 -3.90 -1.84
C VAL A 57 4.19 -4.48 -1.83
N VAL A 58 4.31 -5.77 -2.14
CA VAL A 58 5.58 -6.53 -2.11
C VAL A 58 5.91 -7.05 -3.50
N ALA A 59 7.19 -7.00 -3.86
CA ALA A 59 7.76 -7.64 -5.04
C ALA A 59 8.95 -8.53 -4.59
N ASP A 60 9.67 -9.15 -5.54
CA ASP A 60 10.75 -10.09 -5.24
C ASP A 60 11.83 -9.53 -4.29
N ALA A 61 12.09 -8.22 -4.38
CA ALA A 61 13.09 -7.54 -3.55
C ALA A 61 12.56 -7.07 -2.17
N GLY A 62 11.30 -7.33 -1.84
CA GLY A 62 10.65 -6.92 -0.60
C GLY A 62 9.55 -5.87 -0.81
N ALA A 63 9.25 -5.09 0.24
CA ALA A 63 8.20 -4.08 0.20
C ALA A 63 8.58 -2.91 -0.74
N VAL A 64 7.75 -2.68 -1.75
CA VAL A 64 7.95 -1.64 -2.77
C VAL A 64 6.99 -0.45 -2.61
N GLY A 65 5.96 -0.59 -1.78
CA GLY A 65 5.01 0.49 -1.55
C GLY A 65 3.87 0.11 -0.62
N MET A 66 2.83 0.95 -0.61
CA MET A 66 1.63 0.77 0.19
C MET A 66 0.43 1.32 -0.58
N VAL A 67 -0.72 0.65 -0.45
CA VAL A 67 -2.02 1.13 -0.94
C VAL A 67 -2.98 1.21 0.23
N SER A 68 -3.68 2.33 0.35
CA SER A 68 -4.72 2.56 1.33
C SER A 68 -6.11 2.48 0.71
N ALA A 69 -7.13 2.24 1.54
CA ALA A 69 -8.53 2.29 1.11
C ALA A 69 -8.90 3.67 0.50
N ARG A 70 -8.21 4.74 0.90
CA ARG A 70 -8.42 6.09 0.35
C ARG A 70 -7.95 6.19 -1.10
N ASP A 71 -6.81 5.56 -1.42
CA ASP A 71 -6.27 5.55 -2.79
C ASP A 71 -7.21 4.82 -3.76
N ILE A 72 -7.86 3.76 -3.27
CA ILE A 72 -8.87 3.01 -4.02
C ILE A 72 -10.09 3.88 -4.33
N VAL A 73 -10.61 4.60 -3.32
CA VAL A 73 -11.77 5.49 -3.50
C VAL A 73 -11.46 6.64 -4.47
N MET A 74 -10.26 7.22 -4.40
CA MET A 74 -9.84 8.27 -5.33
C MET A 74 -9.80 7.75 -6.77
N THR A 75 -9.34 6.52 -6.98
CA THR A 75 -9.30 5.90 -8.31
C THR A 75 -10.70 5.72 -8.90
N ASP A 76 -11.67 5.26 -8.11
CA ASP A 76 -13.07 5.11 -8.55
C ASP A 76 -13.66 6.46 -9.00
N GLN A 77 -13.38 7.54 -8.27
CA GLN A 77 -13.87 8.88 -8.60
C GLN A 77 -13.23 9.44 -9.88
N GLN A 78 -11.94 9.23 -10.08
CA GLN A 78 -11.23 9.68 -11.27
C GLN A 78 -11.70 8.93 -12.52
N LEU A 79 -11.87 7.61 -12.44
CA LEU A 79 -12.42 6.81 -13.54
C LEU A 79 -13.83 7.24 -13.92
N ALA A 80 -14.69 7.49 -12.92
CA ALA A 80 -16.05 7.97 -13.15
C ALA A 80 -16.07 9.35 -13.84
N ALA A 81 -15.19 10.27 -13.44
CA ALA A 81 -15.08 11.59 -14.05
C ALA A 81 -14.63 11.50 -15.52
N SER A 82 -13.58 10.73 -15.81
CA SER A 82 -13.08 10.56 -17.19
C SER A 82 -14.08 9.87 -18.11
N LEU A 83 -14.83 8.89 -17.60
CA LEU A 83 -15.88 8.24 -18.38
C LEU A 83 -17.05 9.19 -18.67
N ALA A 84 -17.43 10.02 -17.70
CA ALA A 84 -18.48 11.03 -17.90
C ALA A 84 -18.09 12.07 -18.95
N GLU A 85 -16.82 12.49 -18.98
CA GLU A 85 -16.28 13.39 -20.02
C GLU A 85 -16.34 12.75 -21.41
N LEU A 86 -15.88 11.49 -21.55
CA LEU A 86 -15.94 10.76 -22.82
C LEU A 86 -17.38 10.54 -23.31
N GLN A 87 -18.31 10.23 -22.40
CA GLN A 87 -19.73 10.09 -22.74
C GLN A 87 -20.34 11.42 -23.19
N SER A 88 -19.99 12.52 -22.52
CA SER A 88 -20.41 13.87 -22.89
C SER A 88 -19.93 14.24 -24.30
N ASP A 89 -18.68 13.94 -24.65
CA ASP A 89 -18.14 14.25 -25.97
C ASP A 89 -18.80 13.44 -27.09
N LEU A 90 -19.12 12.17 -26.82
CA LEU A 90 -19.86 11.31 -27.75
C LEU A 90 -21.29 11.78 -27.97
N VAL A 91 -21.99 12.21 -26.92
CA VAL A 91 -23.37 12.72 -27.01
C VAL A 91 -23.41 14.11 -27.65
N THR A 92 -22.43 14.97 -27.37
CA THR A 92 -22.39 16.36 -27.86
C THR A 92 -21.73 16.49 -29.25
N GLY A 93 -21.23 15.39 -29.82
CA GLY A 93 -20.65 15.35 -31.17
C GLY A 93 -19.33 16.13 -31.32
N ARG A 94 -18.70 16.56 -30.22
CA ARG A 94 -17.40 17.23 -30.23
C ARG A 94 -16.30 16.18 -30.36
N ARG A 95 -16.02 15.76 -31.58
CA ARG A 95 -14.73 15.13 -31.90
C ARG A 95 -13.65 16.18 -31.72
N THR A 96 -12.83 16.04 -30.66
CA THR A 96 -11.55 16.72 -30.55
C THR A 96 -10.77 16.49 -31.85
N ARG A 97 -10.41 17.58 -32.53
CA ARG A 97 -9.46 17.54 -33.65
C ARG A 97 -8.08 17.18 -33.16
#